data_AF-A0A430AM17-F1
#
_entry.id   AF-A0A430AM17-F1
#
_cell.length_a   1.000
_cell.length_b   1.000
_cell.length_c   1.000
_cell.angle_alpha   90.00
_cell.angle_beta   90.00
_cell.angle_gamma   90.00
#
_symmetry.space_group_name_H-M   'P 1'
#
loop_
_entity.id
_entity.type
_entity.pdbx_description
1 polymer ?
#
loop_
_entity_poly.entity_id
_entity_poly.type
_entity_poly.pdbx_seq_one_letter_code
_entity_poly.pdbx_strand_id
1 'polypeptide(L)' 'PGTPSQRALNENSNGLLRKDGLPKEMDFNQVSQTFISSVANKRNHIPRKSLNYQTPLEVFLSYVDETVLSSLI' A
#
# COMPACT_ATOMS: atom_id res chain seq x y z
N PRO A 1 2.72 -7.87 22.14
CA PRO A 1 2.81 -6.41 21.88
C PRO A 1 2.26 -6.06 20.49
N GLY A 2 1.27 -5.18 20.43
CA GLY A 2 0.66 -4.65 19.20
C GLY A 2 -0.41 -3.65 19.60
N THR A 3 -0.55 -2.55 18.87
CA THR A 3 -1.66 -1.62 19.13
C THR A 3 -2.94 -2.23 18.52
N PRO A 4 -4.04 -2.39 19.28
CA PRO A 4 -5.22 -3.12 18.84
C PRO A 4 -5.81 -2.65 17.50
N SER A 5 -5.66 -1.37 17.17
CA SER A 5 -6.18 -0.74 15.96
C SER A 5 -5.38 -1.05 14.69
N GLN A 6 -4.12 -1.46 14.77
CA GLN A 6 -3.27 -1.70 13.60
C GLN A 6 -3.80 -2.85 12.74
N ARG A 7 -4.30 -3.91 13.36
CA ARG A 7 -4.80 -5.09 12.62
C ARG A 7 -5.99 -4.74 11.73
N ALA A 8 -6.96 -4.02 12.27
CA ALA A 8 -8.15 -3.62 11.51
C ALA A 8 -7.78 -2.76 10.29
N LEU A 9 -6.80 -1.85 10.44
CA LEU A 9 -6.31 -1.04 9.33
C LEU A 9 -5.60 -1.88 8.26
N ASN A 10 -4.76 -2.84 8.66
CA ASN A 10 -4.10 -3.76 7.73
C ASN A 10 -5.11 -4.63 6.97
N GLU A 11 -6.15 -5.12 7.65
CA GLU A 11 -7.21 -5.91 7.04
C GLU A 11 -8.01 -5.10 6.01
N ASN A 12 -8.29 -3.82 6.29
CA ASN A 12 -8.90 -2.90 5.33
C ASN A 12 -8.01 -2.70 4.09
N SER A 13 -6.72 -2.38 4.28
CA SER A 13 -5.75 -2.21 3.18
C SER A 13 -5.63 -3.47 2.32
N ASN A 14 -5.60 -4.65 2.95
CA ASN A 14 -5.59 -5.93 2.23
C ASN A 14 -6.89 -6.18 1.46
N GLY A 15 -8.04 -5.76 2.00
CA GLY A 15 -9.31 -5.77 1.28
C GLY A 15 -9.27 -4.94 -0.01
N LEU A 16 -8.61 -3.78 0.04
CA LEU A 16 -8.39 -2.95 -1.14
C LEU A 16 -7.48 -3.62 -2.17
N LEU A 17 -6.36 -4.23 -1.76
CA LEU A 17 -5.48 -4.94 -2.69
C LEU A 17 -6.21 -6.10 -3.40
N ARG A 18 -7.09 -6.80 -2.69
CA ARG A 18 -7.92 -7.88 -3.25
C ARG A 18 -8.89 -7.40 -4.33
N LYS A 19 -9.49 -6.22 -4.16
CA LYS A 19 -10.39 -5.63 -5.16
C LYS A 19 -9.66 -5.26 -6.47
N ASP A 20 -8.36 -4.99 -6.41
CA ASP A 20 -7.62 -4.38 -7.52
C ASP A 20 -6.68 -5.34 -8.26
N GLY A 21 -6.68 -6.64 -7.93
CA GLY A 21 -5.96 -7.64 -8.72
C GLY A 21 -5.35 -8.80 -7.92
N LEU A 22 -5.42 -8.78 -6.59
CA LEU A 22 -4.86 -9.84 -5.73
C LEU A 22 -5.96 -10.60 -4.99
N PRO A 23 -6.87 -11.32 -5.69
CA PRO A 23 -7.99 -12.02 -5.07
C PRO A 23 -7.53 -13.03 -4.01
N LYS A 24 -8.46 -13.45 -3.14
CA LYS A 24 -8.19 -14.52 -2.18
C LYS A 24 -7.76 -15.79 -2.92
N GLU A 25 -6.86 -16.54 -2.31
CA GLU A 25 -6.38 -17.85 -2.81
C GLU A 25 -5.64 -17.80 -4.16
N MET A 26 -5.24 -16.61 -4.61
CA MET A 26 -4.32 -16.46 -5.74
C MET A 26 -2.96 -17.13 -5.42
N ASP A 27 -2.49 -18.00 -6.31
CA ASP A 27 -1.16 -18.61 -6.21
C ASP A 27 -0.08 -17.61 -6.65
N PHE A 28 0.61 -17.02 -5.69
CA PHE A 28 1.67 -16.05 -5.98
C PHE A 28 2.90 -16.64 -6.67
N ASN A 29 3.08 -17.96 -6.70
CA ASN A 29 4.16 -18.58 -7.47
C ASN A 29 3.97 -18.42 -8.98
N GLN A 30 2.72 -18.18 -9.42
CA GLN A 30 2.36 -18.00 -10.82
C GLN A 30 2.19 -16.53 -11.22
N VAL A 31 2.42 -15.60 -10.28
CA VAL A 31 2.21 -14.17 -10.48
C VAL A 31 3.56 -13.47 -10.56
N SER A 32 3.74 -12.64 -11.59
CA SER A 32 4.98 -11.88 -11.73
C SER A 32 5.10 -10.80 -10.65
N GLN A 33 6.33 -10.55 -10.19
CA GLN A 33 6.61 -9.45 -9.28
C GLN A 33 6.18 -8.10 -9.88
N THR A 34 6.30 -7.93 -11.21
CA THR A 34 5.86 -6.73 -11.91
C THR A 34 4.35 -6.48 -11.78
N PHE A 35 3.54 -7.53 -11.78
CA PHE A 35 2.10 -7.42 -11.56
C PHE A 35 1.79 -7.05 -10.11
N ILE A 36 2.43 -7.68 -9.14
CA ILE A 36 2.24 -7.36 -7.72
C ILE A 36 2.60 -5.89 -7.45
N SER A 37 3.75 -5.45 -7.97
CA SER A 37 4.20 -4.07 -7.86
C SER A 37 3.25 -3.09 -8.56
N SER A 38 2.66 -3.45 -9.70
CA SER A 38 1.71 -2.57 -10.39
C SER A 38 0.40 -2.39 -9.63
N VAL A 39 -0.11 -3.46 -8.98
CA VAL A 39 -1.30 -3.37 -8.11
C VAL A 39 -1.01 -2.47 -6.91
N ALA A 40 0.14 -2.64 -6.26
CA ALA A 40 0.55 -1.81 -5.13
C ALA A 40 0.74 -0.34 -5.56
N ASN A 41 1.45 -0.10 -6.66
CA ASN A 41 1.70 1.22 -7.22
C ASN A 41 0.36 1.94 -7.52
N LYS A 42 -0.55 1.26 -8.24
CA LYS A 42 -1.89 1.78 -8.51
C LYS A 42 -2.60 2.18 -7.21
N ARG A 43 -2.60 1.32 -6.19
CA ARG A 43 -3.26 1.61 -4.92
C ARG A 43 -2.64 2.79 -4.15
N ASN A 44 -1.32 2.94 -4.20
CA ASN A 44 -0.57 4.00 -3.54
C ASN A 44 -0.74 5.37 -4.21
N HIS A 45 -1.19 5.42 -5.47
CA HIS A 45 -1.48 6.64 -6.22
C HIS A 45 -2.97 7.02 -6.27
N ILE A 46 -3.87 6.27 -5.59
CA ILE A 46 -5.29 6.64 -5.53
C ILE A 46 -5.53 7.57 -4.33
N PRO A 47 -6.06 8.80 -4.56
CA PRO A 47 -6.50 9.70 -3.50
C PRO A 47 -7.43 9.05 -2.47
N ARG A 48 -7.23 9.37 -1.19
CA ARG A 48 -8.07 8.87 -0.09
C ARG A 48 -8.79 10.03 0.59
N LYS A 49 -10.11 9.94 0.72
CA LYS A 49 -10.91 10.94 1.46
C LYS A 49 -10.42 11.12 2.90
N SER A 50 -9.99 10.03 3.55
CA SER A 50 -9.41 10.07 4.91
C SER A 50 -8.07 10.81 5.00
N LEU A 51 -7.40 11.04 3.88
CA LEU A 51 -6.14 11.78 3.76
C LEU A 51 -6.36 13.16 3.13
N ASN A 52 -7.57 13.72 3.23
CA ASN A 52 -7.95 14.97 2.56
C ASN A 52 -7.73 14.93 1.04
N TYR A 53 -8.02 13.79 0.42
CA TYR A 53 -7.82 13.52 -1.01
C TYR A 53 -6.35 13.55 -1.49
N GLN A 54 -5.39 13.46 -0.56
CA GLN A 54 -4.01 13.10 -0.91
C GLN A 54 -3.89 11.58 -1.13
N THR A 55 -2.86 11.19 -1.88
CA THR A 55 -2.49 9.81 -2.12
C THR A 55 -1.72 9.25 -0.92
N PRO A 56 -1.80 7.94 -0.64
CA PRO A 56 -0.95 7.29 0.37
C PRO A 56 0.54 7.57 0.16
N LEU A 57 1.01 7.62 -1.09
CA LEU A 57 2.40 7.90 -1.40
C LEU A 57 2.82 9.32 -1.00
N GLU A 58 2.03 10.34 -1.34
CA GLU A 58 2.32 11.73 -0.97
C GLU A 58 2.41 11.91 0.55
N VAL A 59 1.44 11.35 1.28
CA VAL A 59 1.45 11.42 2.75
C VAL A 59 2.63 10.65 3.33
N PHE A 60 2.95 9.47 2.79
CA PHE A 60 4.11 8.72 3.24
C PHE A 60 5.40 9.52 3.06
N LEU A 61 5.62 10.09 1.88
CA LEU A 61 6.80 10.90 1.58
C LEU A 61 6.91 12.14 2.47
N SER A 62 5.80 12.73 2.93
CA SER A 62 5.83 13.85 3.88
C SER A 62 6.37 13.49 5.27
N TYR A 63 6.42 12.21 5.62
CA TYR A 63 6.94 11.71 6.89
C TYR A 63 8.33 11.07 6.78
N VAL A 64 8.88 10.98 5.56
CA VAL A 64 10.21 10.40 5.33
C VAL A 64 11.23 11.54 5.28
N ASP A 65 12.24 11.48 6.15
CA ASP A 65 13.33 12.45 6.13
C ASP A 65 14.14 12.33 4.83
N GLU A 66 14.65 13.46 4.33
CA GLU A 66 15.50 13.54 3.12
C GLU A 66 16.71 12.60 3.18
N THR A 67 17.24 12.36 4.39
CA THR A 67 18.36 11.44 4.62
C THR A 67 17.99 9.98 4.37
N VAL A 68 16.75 9.60 4.71
CA VAL A 68 16.23 8.25 4.48
C VAL A 68 15.84 8.08 3.01
N LEU A 69 15.26 9.12 2.39
CA LEU A 69 14.92 9.12 0.98
C LEU A 69 16.15 8.92 0.08
N SER A 70 17.25 9.60 0.41
CA SER A 70 18.56 9.46 -0.27
C SER A 70 19.13 8.03 -0.20
N SER A 71 18.80 7.26 0.83
CA SER A 71 19.26 5.87 0.98
C SER A 71 18.38 4.82 0.30
N LEU A 72 17.16 5.21 -0.12
CA LEU A 72 16.16 4.33 -0.72
C LEU A 72 16.15 4.37 -2.25
N ILE A 73 16.80 5.39 -2.85
CA ILE A 73 16.97 5.60 -4.29
C ILE A 73 18.38 5.16 -4.69
#